data_AF-X7E2M6-F1
#
_entry.id   AF-X7E2M6-F1
#
_cell.length_a   1.000
_cell.length_b   1.000
_cell.length_c   1.000
_cell.angle_alpha   90.00
_cell.angle_beta   90.00
_cell.angle_gamma   90.00
#
_symmetry.space_group_name_H-M   'P 1'
#
loop_
_entity.id
_entity.type
_entity.pdbx_description
1 polymer ?
#
loop_
_entity_poly.entity_id
_entity_poly.type
_entity_poly.pdbx_seq_one_letter_code
_entity_poly.pdbx_strand_id
1 'polypeptide(L)'
;MYIFQAKKVRLLKKHLRINKQSIETEYIKASIRAKVEPPFRIIKRQFGFRKAIYRGLDKNDNKLAMLFALANVFKIDQMIRAARGGGVQTSLNKPN
;
A
#
# COMPACT_ATOMS: atom_id res chain seq x y z
N MET A 1 14.16 -3.54 -1.02
CA MET A 1 13.12 -2.68 -1.62
C MET A 1 12.83 -1.54 -0.64
N TYR A 2 13.68 -0.50 -0.69
CA TYR A 2 13.71 0.74 0.10
C TYR A 2 13.52 0.64 1.63
N ILE A 3 14.63 0.84 2.35
CA ILE A 3 14.66 0.87 3.81
C ILE A 3 14.27 2.28 4.27
N PHE A 4 12.98 2.53 4.50
CA PHE A 4 12.57 3.67 5.32
C PHE A 4 13.09 3.43 6.74
N GLN A 5 13.89 4.34 7.27
CA GLN A 5 14.50 4.16 8.58
C GLN A 5 13.81 5.03 9.62
N ALA A 6 12.75 4.49 10.25
CA ALA A 6 12.03 5.16 11.33
C ALA A 6 12.95 5.56 12.52
N LYS A 7 14.01 4.77 12.78
CA LYS A 7 15.04 5.09 13.78
C LYS A 7 15.86 6.31 13.36
N LYS A 8 16.22 6.43 12.08
CA LYS A 8 16.98 7.54 11.52
C LYS A 8 16.20 8.85 11.58
N VAL A 9 14.92 8.86 11.23
CA VAL A 9 14.06 10.06 11.31
C VAL A 9 13.99 10.62 12.73
N ARG A 10 13.90 9.75 13.75
CA ARG A 10 13.91 10.17 15.16
C ARG A 10 15.21 10.88 15.57
N LEU A 11 16.36 10.43 15.06
CA LEU A 11 17.65 11.05 15.32
C LEU A 11 17.80 12.40 14.61
N LEU A 12 17.35 12.48 13.36
CA LEU A 12 17.44 13.70 12.55
C LEU A 12 16.59 14.85 13.11
N LYS A 13 15.44 14.53 13.74
CA LYS A 13 14.56 15.50 14.40
C LYS A 13 15.19 16.21 15.62
N LYS A 14 16.31 15.74 16.16
CA LYS A 14 17.01 16.40 17.28
C LYS A 14 17.58 17.78 16.89
N HIS A 15 18.02 17.93 15.63
CA HIS A 15 18.54 19.19 15.10
C HIS A 15 17.87 19.51 13.75
N LEU A 16 16.67 20.10 13.83
CA LEU A 16 15.79 20.36 12.70
C LEU A 16 16.40 21.29 11.63
N ARG A 17 17.15 22.32 12.04
CA ARG A 17 17.70 23.34 11.13
C ARG A 17 18.79 22.79 10.21
N ILE A 18 19.65 21.92 10.74
CA ILE A 18 20.77 21.32 10.00
C ILE A 18 20.27 20.17 9.12
N ASN A 19 19.30 19.38 9.62
CA ASN A 19 18.87 18.14 8.99
C ASN A 19 17.65 18.27 8.07
N LYS A 20 17.19 19.49 7.77
CA LYS A 20 15.93 19.74 7.04
C LYS A 20 15.78 18.87 5.79
N GLN A 21 16.75 18.91 4.89
CA GLN A 21 16.71 18.15 3.62
C GLN A 21 16.65 16.63 3.82
N SER A 22 17.35 16.10 4.82
CA SER A 22 17.36 14.67 5.12
C SER A 22 16.01 14.19 5.67
N ILE A 23 15.32 15.02 6.46
CA ILE A 23 13.99 14.72 7.00
C ILE A 23 12.96 14.71 5.88
N GLU A 24 12.98 15.72 5.01
CA GLU A 24 12.08 15.80 3.85
C GLU A 24 12.23 14.59 2.94
N THR A 25 13.48 14.18 2.65
CA THR A 25 13.76 13.01 1.82
C THR A 25 13.18 11.72 2.40
N GLU A 26 13.32 11.50 3.71
CA GLU A 26 12.74 10.32 4.36
C GLU A 26 11.20 10.39 4.41
N TYR A 27 10.63 11.58 4.54
CA TYR A 27 9.18 11.79 4.46
C TYR A 27 8.62 11.46 3.08
N ILE A 28 9.28 11.92 2.01
CA ILE A 28 8.90 11.63 0.62
C ILE A 28 8.93 10.11 0.38
N LYS A 29 9.99 9.42 0.80
CA LYS A 29 10.08 7.96 0.72
C LYS A 29 8.92 7.27 1.45
N ALA A 30 8.59 7.72 2.66
CA ALA A 30 7.50 7.16 3.46
C ALA A 30 6.12 7.39 2.80
N SER A 31 5.88 8.59 2.27
CA SER A 31 4.64 8.94 1.56
C SER A 31 4.43 8.08 0.31
N ILE A 32 5.48 7.90 -0.50
CA ILE A 32 5.44 7.00 -1.66
C ILE A 32 5.14 5.57 -1.19
N ARG A 33 5.84 5.09 -0.16
CA ARG A 33 5.66 3.74 0.40
C ARG A 33 4.21 3.48 0.83
N ALA A 34 3.61 4.41 1.58
CA ALA A 34 2.22 4.29 2.02
C ALA A 34 1.23 4.16 0.85
N LYS A 35 1.50 4.81 -0.28
CA LYS A 35 0.67 4.72 -1.49
C LYS A 35 0.88 3.43 -2.27
N VAL A 36 2.12 2.94 -2.39
CA VAL A 36 2.45 1.78 -3.25
C VAL A 36 2.35 0.44 -2.52
N GLU A 37 2.53 0.38 -1.20
CA GLU A 37 2.48 -0.89 -0.47
C GLU A 37 1.14 -1.64 -0.60
N PRO A 38 -0.04 -0.98 -0.51
CA PRO A 38 -1.32 -1.67 -0.63
C PRO A 38 -1.49 -2.45 -1.96
N PRO A 39 -1.29 -1.86 -3.16
CA PRO A 39 -1.40 -2.62 -4.41
C PRO A 39 -0.33 -3.72 -4.54
N PHE A 40 0.92 -3.46 -4.13
CA PHE A 40 1.96 -4.50 -4.14
C PHE A 40 1.63 -5.67 -3.20
N ARG A 41 0.96 -5.41 -2.07
CA ARG A 41 0.51 -6.46 -1.15
C ARG A 41 -0.56 -7.35 -1.81
N ILE A 42 -1.52 -6.76 -2.52
CA ILE A 42 -2.56 -7.50 -3.25
C ILE A 42 -1.90 -8.37 -4.34
N ILE A 43 -1.02 -7.79 -5.15
CA ILE A 43 -0.32 -8.49 -6.23
C ILE A 43 0.53 -9.67 -5.71
N LYS A 44 1.27 -9.46 -4.62
CA LYS A 44 2.16 -10.50 -4.07
C LYS A 44 1.42 -11.58 -3.29
N ARG A 45 0.34 -11.24 -2.58
CA ARG A 45 -0.40 -12.20 -1.72
C ARG A 45 -1.56 -12.86 -2.44
N GLN A 46 -2.43 -12.10 -3.08
CA GLN A 46 -3.64 -12.63 -3.73
C GLN A 46 -3.32 -13.25 -5.09
N PHE A 47 -2.49 -12.58 -5.90
CA PHE A 47 -2.15 -13.02 -7.26
C PHE A 47 -0.85 -13.85 -7.33
N GLY A 48 -0.17 -14.07 -6.20
CA GLY A 48 0.98 -14.98 -6.13
C GLY A 48 2.26 -14.52 -6.85
N PHE A 49 2.38 -13.25 -7.24
CA PHE A 49 3.57 -12.73 -7.95
C PHE A 49 4.75 -12.53 -6.98
N ARG A 50 5.41 -13.62 -6.57
CA ARG A 50 6.48 -13.62 -5.55
C ARG A 50 7.89 -13.52 -6.13
N LYS A 51 8.12 -14.03 -7.35
CA LYS A 51 9.42 -14.01 -8.03
C LYS A 51 9.23 -13.61 -9.50
N ALA A 52 10.05 -12.66 -9.95
CA ALA A 52 10.21 -12.39 -11.39
C ALA A 52 11.20 -13.39 -11.97
N ILE A 53 10.92 -13.92 -13.15
CA ILE A 53 11.82 -14.85 -13.85
C ILE A 53 12.81 -14.02 -14.66
N TYR A 54 14.12 -14.14 -14.44
CA TYR A 54 15.12 -13.32 -15.14
C TYR A 54 15.04 -13.43 -16.68
N ARG A 55 14.55 -14.56 -17.20
CA ARG A 55 14.31 -14.77 -18.62
C ARG A 55 13.00 -14.11 -19.05
N GLY A 56 13.07 -13.31 -20.12
CA GLY A 56 11.89 -12.65 -20.70
C GLY A 56 11.37 -11.52 -19.82
N LEU A 57 12.22 -10.52 -19.56
CA LEU A 57 11.89 -9.37 -18.72
C LEU A 57 10.61 -8.66 -19.20
N ASP A 58 10.51 -8.44 -20.51
CA ASP A 58 9.34 -7.80 -21.14
C ASP A 58 8.02 -8.55 -20.85
N LYS A 59 8.09 -9.90 -20.79
CA LYS A 59 6.92 -10.73 -20.47
C LYS A 59 6.52 -10.59 -18.99
N ASN A 60 7.50 -10.40 -18.10
CA ASN A 60 7.21 -10.12 -16.70
C ASN A 60 6.61 -8.72 -16.53
N ASP A 61 7.10 -7.74 -17.27
CA ASP A 61 6.59 -6.36 -17.20
C ASP A 61 5.15 -6.30 -17.70
N ASN A 62 4.84 -6.97 -18.82
CA ASN A 62 3.47 -7.13 -19.31
C ASN A 62 2.57 -7.85 -18.30
N LYS A 63 3.07 -8.93 -17.67
CA LYS A 63 2.34 -9.64 -16.61
C LYS A 63 2.09 -8.74 -15.40
N LEU A 64 3.08 -7.96 -14.99
CA LEU A 64 2.97 -7.04 -13.87
C LEU A 64 1.95 -5.94 -14.17
N ALA A 65 1.95 -5.37 -15.38
CA ALA A 65 0.97 -4.37 -15.83
C ALA A 65 -0.46 -4.92 -15.76
N MET A 66 -0.68 -6.15 -16.25
CA MET A 66 -1.97 -6.83 -16.14
C MET A 66 -2.40 -7.02 -14.68
N LEU A 67 -1.49 -7.45 -13.80
CA LEU A 67 -1.77 -7.62 -12.38
C LEU A 67 -2.09 -6.31 -11.66
N PHE A 68 -1.50 -5.19 -12.07
CA PHE A 68 -1.88 -3.86 -11.57
C PHE A 68 -3.28 -3.47 -11.99
N ALA A 69 -3.68 -3.72 -13.24
CA ALA A 69 -5.05 -3.50 -13.69
C ALA A 69 -6.05 -4.33 -12.88
N LEU A 70 -5.76 -5.63 -12.68
CA LEU A 70 -6.59 -6.52 -11.86
C LEU A 70 -6.64 -6.10 -10.38
N ALA A 71 -5.54 -5.59 -9.81
CA ALA A 71 -5.53 -5.10 -8.44
C ALA A 71 -6.46 -3.89 -8.26
N ASN A 72 -6.60 -3.03 -9.28
CA ASN A 72 -7.54 -1.92 -9.26
C ASN A 72 -8.99 -2.41 -9.28
N VAL A 73 -9.32 -3.38 -10.13
CA VAL A 73 -10.66 -4.01 -10.18
C VAL A 73 -10.98 -4.70 -8.85
N PHE A 74 -10.04 -5.47 -8.31
CA PHE A 74 -10.19 -6.12 -7.01
C PHE A 74 -10.47 -5.11 -5.90
N LYS A 75 -9.78 -3.97 -5.88
CA LYS A 75 -10.03 -2.90 -4.91
C LYS A 75 -11.46 -2.37 -4.99
N ILE A 76 -12.00 -2.18 -6.19
CA ILE A 76 -13.39 -1.75 -6.40
C ILE A 76 -14.37 -2.82 -5.88
N ASP A 77 -14.15 -4.09 -6.19
CA ASP A 77 -14.96 -5.19 -5.65
C ASP A 77 -14.97 -5.22 -4.11
N GLN A 78 -13.81 -5.00 -3.47
CA GLN A 78 -13.74 -4.87 -2.01
C GLN A 78 -14.56 -3.69 -1.48
N MET A 79 -14.54 -2.53 -2.17
CA MET A 79 -15.35 -1.37 -1.78
C MET A 79 -16.85 -1.65 -1.91
N ILE A 80 -17.28 -2.32 -2.99
CA ILE A 80 -18.68 -2.70 -3.20
C ILE A 80 -19.11 -3.73 -2.16
N ARG A 81 -18.27 -4.70 -1.80
CA ARG A 81 -18.55 -5.67 -0.72
C ARG A 81 -18.64 -4.99 0.64
N ALA A 82 -17.75 -4.06 0.95
CA ALA A 82 -17.80 -3.28 2.18
C ALA A 82 -19.09 -2.44 2.27
N ALA A 83 -19.49 -1.81 1.16
CA ALA A 83 -20.76 -1.06 1.08
C ALA A 83 -21.99 -1.97 1.28
N ARG A 84 -21.96 -3.20 0.77
CA ARG A 84 -23.03 -4.19 0.98
C ARG A 84 -23.04 -4.80 2.38
N GLY A 85 -21.90 -4.86 3.06
CA GLY A 85 -21.76 -5.39 4.42
C GLY A 85 -22.10 -4.41 5.55
N GLY A 86 -22.41 -3.16 5.23
CA GLY A 86 -22.75 -2.10 6.20
C GLY A 86 -24.23 -2.04 6.62
N GLY A 87 -25.02 -3.08 6.36
CA GLY A 87 -26.45 -3.13 6.64
C GLY A 87 -26.84 -4.16 7.70
N VAL A 88 -26.37 -4.01 8.95
CA VAL A 88 -27.06 -4.54 10.15
C VAL A 88 -26.76 -3.60 11.33
N GLN A 89 -27.61 -2.60 11.53
CA GLN A 89 -27.85 -2.01 12.85
C GLN A 89 -29.27 -2.41 13.28
N THR A 90 -29.29 -3.42 14.14
CA THR A 90 -30.25 -3.75 15.18
C THR A 90 -31.45 -2.79 15.31
N SER A 91 -32.57 -3.17 14.71
CA SER A 91 -33.89 -2.90 15.28
C SER A 91 -34.08 -3.90 16.42
N LEU A 92 -33.93 -3.46 17.67
CA LEU A 92 -34.54 -3.98 18.91
C LEU A 92 -33.81 -3.37 20.11
N ASN A 93 -34.59 -2.90 21.09
CA ASN A 93 -34.24 -2.18 22.34
C ASN A 93 -34.29 -0.64 22.26
N LYS A 94 -35.52 -0.11 22.21
CA LYS A 94 -35.86 1.18 22.83
C LYS A 94 -36.58 0.87 24.16
N PRO A 95 -36.07 1.28 25.33
CA PRO A 95 -36.88 1.30 26.54
C PRO A 95 -37.89 2.47 26.47
N ASN A 96 -39.15 2.17 26.76
CA ASN A 96 -40.05 3.09 27.46
C ASN A 96 -39.88 2.85 28.95
#